data_AF-A0A3E2D877-F1
#
_entry.id   AF-A0A3E2D877-F1
#
_cell.length_a   1.000
_cell.length_b   1.000
_cell.length_c   1.000
_cell.angle_alpha   90.00
_cell.angle_beta   90.00
_cell.angle_gamma   90.00
#
_symmetry.space_group_name_H-M   'P 1'
#
loop_
_entity.id
_entity.type
_entity.pdbx_description
1 polymer ?
#
loop_
_entity_poly.entity_id
_entity_poly.type
_entity_poly.pdbx_seq_one_letter_code
_entity_poly.pdbx_strand_id
1 'polypeptide(L)'
;MFNGFKKFIARGSVIDMAVGVVMGSAVTSVVTSIVKNIINPLIAIIFGKPDLDGVLTITINGATISFGAVIGSILNFLIVAAAVYFCIVLPINKLREIGLPFLQFEKEKSDEEKRKDREEKMIKILEDIRDLSYKK
;
A
#
# COMPACT_ATOMS: atom_id res chain seq x y z
N MET A 1 -25.29 -1.74 -16.39
CA MET A 1 -24.14 -1.29 -15.57
C MET A 1 -23.71 -2.32 -14.53
N PHE A 2 -24.61 -2.88 -13.72
CA PHE A 2 -24.28 -3.86 -12.66
C PHE A 2 -23.49 -5.10 -13.14
N ASN A 3 -23.85 -5.68 -14.29
CA ASN A 3 -23.11 -6.82 -14.87
C ASN A 3 -21.70 -6.45 -15.36
N GLY A 4 -21.51 -5.20 -15.82
CA GLY A 4 -20.21 -4.68 -16.23
C GLY A 4 -19.30 -4.39 -15.03
N PHE A 5 -19.89 -3.87 -13.94
CA PHE A 5 -19.18 -3.65 -12.68
C PHE A 5 -18.77 -4.97 -12.00
N LYS A 6 -19.64 -5.98 -12.00
CA LYS A 6 -19.31 -7.32 -11.51
C LYS A 6 -18.16 -7.94 -12.32
N LYS A 7 -18.18 -7.84 -13.65
CA LYS A 7 -17.06 -8.26 -14.51
C LYS A 7 -15.78 -7.46 -14.28
N PHE A 8 -15.89 -6.18 -13.94
CA PHE A 8 -14.75 -5.31 -13.65
C PHE A 8 -14.06 -5.70 -12.34
N ILE A 9 -14.82 -5.90 -11.26
CA ILE A 9 -14.30 -6.36 -9.97
C ILE A 9 -13.78 -7.79 -10.10
N ALA A 10 -14.47 -8.66 -10.83
CA ALA A 10 -14.03 -10.05 -11.03
C ALA A 10 -12.66 -10.17 -11.76
N ARG A 11 -12.11 -9.08 -12.29
CA ARG A 11 -10.70 -9.04 -12.68
C ARG A 11 -9.87 -9.02 -11.41
N GLY A 12 -9.39 -10.18 -10.95
CA GLY A 12 -8.63 -10.36 -9.70
C GLY A 12 -7.57 -9.29 -9.43
N SER A 13 -6.90 -8.80 -10.49
CA SER A 13 -5.97 -7.65 -10.45
C SER A 13 -6.51 -6.39 -9.75
N VAL A 14 -7.82 -6.11 -9.80
CA VAL A 14 -8.43 -4.93 -9.17
C VAL A 14 -8.75 -5.22 -7.70
N ILE A 15 -9.18 -6.45 -7.39
CA ILE A 15 -9.45 -6.89 -6.01
C ILE A 15 -8.14 -6.87 -5.21
N ASP A 16 -7.05 -7.41 -5.75
CA ASP A 16 -5.76 -7.48 -5.07
C ASP A 16 -5.22 -6.07 -4.77
N MET A 17 -5.33 -5.15 -5.73
CA MET A 17 -4.98 -3.74 -5.49
C MET A 17 -5.88 -3.09 -4.43
N ALA A 18 -7.18 -3.34 -4.48
CA ALA A 18 -8.12 -2.77 -3.51
C ALA A 18 -7.82 -3.26 -2.09
N VAL A 19 -7.56 -4.55 -1.92
CA VAL A 19 -7.17 -5.14 -0.64
C VAL A 19 -5.86 -4.54 -0.15
N GLY A 20 -4.87 -4.38 -1.03
CA GLY A 20 -3.59 -3.74 -0.69
C GLY A 20 -3.75 -2.31 -0.16
N VAL A 21 -4.59 -1.49 -0.79
CA VAL A 21 -4.85 -0.10 -0.36
C VAL A 21 -5.56 -0.05 0.99
N VAL A 22 -6.58 -0.91 1.19
CA VAL A 22 -7.35 -0.96 2.45
C VAL A 22 -6.49 -1.45 3.61
N MET A 23 -5.66 -2.48 3.40
CA MET A 23 -4.76 -2.97 4.43
C MET A 23 -3.67 -1.93 4.76
N GLY A 24 -3.12 -1.24 3.74
CA GLY A 24 -2.15 -0.17 3.94
C GLY A 24 -2.68 1.00 4.77
N SER A 25 -3.93 1.42 4.52
CA SER A 25 -4.55 2.51 5.28
C SER A 25 -4.88 2.10 6.73
N ALA A 26 -5.28 0.84 6.96
CA ALA A 26 -5.52 0.31 8.29
C ALA A 26 -4.24 0.29 9.15
N VAL A 27 -3.12 -0.21 8.60
CA VAL A 27 -1.82 -0.21 9.30
C VAL A 27 -1.38 1.20 9.63
N THR A 28 -1.48 2.13 8.66
CA THR A 28 -1.14 3.54 8.88
C THR A 28 -1.97 4.14 10.00
N SER A 29 -3.26 3.81 10.08
CA SER A 29 -4.16 4.30 11.13
C SER A 29 -3.77 3.80 12.52
N VAL A 30 -3.39 2.52 12.64
CA VAL A 30 -2.91 1.94 13.92
C VAL A 30 -1.64 2.64 14.38
N VAL A 31 -0.66 2.82 13.48
CA VAL A 31 0.60 3.48 13.86
C VAL A 31 0.37 4.96 14.19
N THR A 32 -0.47 5.66 13.41
CA THR A 32 -0.82 7.06 13.69
C THR A 32 -1.50 7.19 15.05
N SER A 33 -2.36 6.24 15.43
CA SER A 33 -2.99 6.20 16.76
C SER A 33 -1.95 6.04 17.87
N ILE A 34 -0.95 5.17 17.69
CA ILE A 34 0.16 5.01 18.65
C ILE A 34 0.95 6.31 18.79
N VAL A 35 1.30 6.95 17.67
CA VAL A 35 2.02 8.23 17.69
C VAL A 35 1.20 9.29 18.42
N LYS A 36 -0.07 9.45 18.06
CA LYS A 36 -0.94 10.47 18.64
C LYS A 36 -1.20 10.26 20.13
N ASN A 37 -1.38 9.01 20.58
CA ASN A 37 -1.79 8.72 21.95
C ASN A 37 -0.63 8.42 22.91
N ILE A 38 0.57 8.07 22.41
CA ILE A 38 1.72 7.73 23.25
C ILE A 38 2.87 8.70 23.01
N ILE A 39 3.24 8.93 21.75
CA ILE A 39 4.41 9.75 21.41
C ILE A 39 4.12 11.25 21.60
N ASN A 40 2.99 11.78 21.12
CA ASN A 40 2.66 13.19 21.27
C ASN A 40 2.59 13.62 22.76
N PRO A 41 1.94 12.87 23.68
CA PRO A 41 1.97 13.19 25.10
C PRO A 41 3.37 13.16 25.71
N LEU A 42 4.24 12.23 25.30
CA LEU A 42 5.64 12.20 25.75
C LEU A 42 6.41 13.44 25.31
N ILE A 43 6.23 13.86 24.05
CA ILE A 43 6.79 15.11 23.53
C ILE A 43 6.21 16.30 24.31
N ALA A 44 4.91 16.27 24.61
CA ALA A 44 4.23 17.32 25.34
C ALA A 44 4.73 17.52 26.77
N ILE A 45 5.12 16.45 27.45
CA ILE A 45 5.71 16.51 28.79
C ILE A 45 7.09 17.19 28.74
N ILE A 46 7.87 16.97 27.68
CA ILE A 46 9.22 17.52 27.52
C ILE A 46 9.18 18.98 27.06
N PHE A 47 8.28 19.32 26.13
CA PHE A 47 8.19 20.64 25.51
C PHE A 47 7.08 21.53 26.09
N GLY A 48 6.30 21.02 27.06
CA GLY A 48 5.25 21.76 27.76
C GLY A 48 3.98 22.06 26.96
N LYS A 49 3.87 21.60 25.70
CA LYS A 49 2.69 21.78 24.85
C LYS A 49 2.25 20.45 24.20
N PRO A 50 0.94 20.12 24.16
CA PRO A 50 0.39 18.88 23.59
C PRO A 50 0.86 18.56 22.18
N ASP A 51 1.05 19.62 21.39
CA ASP A 51 1.48 19.56 20.00
C ASP A 51 2.64 20.53 19.76
N LEU A 52 3.54 20.11 18.89
CA LEU A 52 4.64 20.94 18.39
C LEU A 52 4.09 22.19 17.66
N ASP A 53 2.81 22.21 17.29
CA ASP A 53 2.06 23.34 16.71
C ASP A 53 2.26 24.66 17.46
N GLY A 54 2.51 24.63 18.77
CA GLY A 54 2.73 25.82 19.60
C GLY A 54 4.19 26.22 19.78
N VAL A 55 5.14 25.50 19.22
CA VAL A 55 6.57 25.87 19.19
C VAL A 55 6.80 26.71 17.95
N LEU A 56 7.22 27.97 18.14
CA LEU A 56 7.47 28.93 17.05
C LEU A 56 6.23 29.37 16.25
N THR A 57 5.07 29.57 16.89
CA THR A 57 3.94 30.26 16.26
C THR A 57 4.26 31.73 16.07
N ILE A 58 4.47 32.14 14.82
CA ILE A 58 4.54 33.56 14.46
C ILE A 58 3.19 33.93 13.85
N THR A 59 2.43 34.76 14.57
CA THR A 59 1.15 35.27 14.10
C THR A 59 1.42 36.57 13.33
N ILE A 60 1.34 36.52 12.00
CA ILE A 60 1.43 37.72 11.16
C ILE A 60 0.07 37.90 10.48
N ASN A 61 -0.59 39.03 10.74
CA ASN A 61 -1.82 39.45 10.06
C ASN A 61 -2.97 38.41 10.10
N GLY A 62 -3.17 37.76 11.24
CA GLY A 62 -4.24 36.76 11.45
C GLY A 62 -3.94 35.34 10.94
N ALA A 63 -2.81 35.13 10.26
CA ALA A 63 -2.32 33.81 9.89
C ALA A 63 -1.35 33.29 10.97
N THR A 64 -1.68 32.13 11.55
CA THR A 64 -0.80 31.44 12.51
C THR A 64 0.09 30.48 11.73
N ILE A 65 1.38 30.80 11.57
CA ILE A 65 2.35 29.88 10.97
C ILE A 65 2.99 29.07 12.09
N SER A 66 2.59 27.81 12.20
CA SER A 66 3.11 26.86 13.18
C SER A 66 4.25 26.04 12.57
N PHE A 67 5.49 26.50 12.71
CA PHE A 67 6.66 25.73 12.25
C PHE A 67 6.79 24.38 12.96
N GLY A 68 6.39 24.30 14.23
CA GLY A 68 6.42 23.03 14.93
C GLY A 68 5.34 22.03 14.46
N ALA A 69 4.26 22.46 13.80
CA ALA A 69 3.32 21.54 13.15
C ALA A 69 3.99 20.75 12.01
N VAL A 70 4.86 21.44 11.25
CA VAL A 70 5.65 20.85 10.18
C VAL A 70 6.67 19.87 10.76
N ILE A 71 7.37 20.26 11.83
CA ILE A 71 8.32 19.36 12.51
C ILE A 71 7.62 18.12 13.09
N GLY A 72 6.41 18.29 13.66
CA GLY A 72 5.62 17.19 14.20
C GLY A 72 5.10 16.23 13.14
N SER A 73 4.66 16.74 11.99
CA SER A 73 4.26 15.90 10.86
C SER A 73 5.42 15.13 10.23
N ILE A 74 6.62 15.74 10.15
CA ILE A 74 7.84 15.04 9.73
C ILE A 74 8.21 13.94 10.71
N LEU A 75 8.14 14.21 12.02
CA LEU A 75 8.42 13.21 13.05
C LEU A 75 7.42 12.05 13.00
N ASN A 76 6.12 12.35 12.86
CA ASN A 76 5.08 11.33 12.70
C ASN A 76 5.33 10.47 11.44
N PHE A 77 5.63 11.11 10.31
CA PHE A 77 5.99 10.39 9.08
C PHE A 77 7.19 9.45 9.30
N LEU A 78 8.23 9.92 9.97
CA LEU A 78 9.43 9.12 10.24
C LEU A 78 9.11 7.92 11.16
N ILE A 79 8.27 8.10 12.17
CA ILE A 79 7.84 7.01 13.06
C ILE A 79 6.99 6.00 12.30
N VAL A 80 6.03 6.44 11.49
CA VAL A 80 5.21 5.54 10.66
C VAL A 80 6.08 4.75 9.70
N ALA A 81 7.00 5.41 9.00
CA ALA A 81 7.94 4.77 8.10
C ALA A 81 8.82 3.74 8.83
N ALA A 82 9.36 4.09 10.01
CA ALA A 82 10.17 3.20 10.81
C ALA A 82 9.37 1.99 11.33
N ALA A 83 8.14 2.18 11.80
CA ALA A 83 7.28 1.11 12.28
C ALA A 83 6.89 0.15 11.15
N VAL A 84 6.52 0.66 9.98
CA VAL A 84 6.24 -0.16 8.79
C VAL A 84 7.49 -0.93 8.35
N TYR A 85 8.64 -0.26 8.33
CA TYR A 85 9.91 -0.91 7.99
C TYR A 85 10.26 -2.02 8.98
N PHE A 86 10.14 -1.77 10.29
CA PHE A 86 10.50 -2.75 11.31
C PHE A 86 9.51 -3.91 11.43
N CYS A 87 8.21 -3.64 11.36
CA CYS A 87 7.17 -4.66 11.54
C CYS A 87 6.85 -5.45 10.27
N ILE A 88 7.08 -4.88 9.09
CA ILE A 88 6.70 -5.51 7.80
C ILE A 88 7.94 -5.81 6.97
N VAL A 89 8.78 -4.82 6.69
CA VAL A 89 9.90 -4.98 5.75
C VAL A 89 10.99 -5.88 6.32
N LEU A 90 11.38 -5.69 7.57
CA LEU A 90 12.40 -6.49 8.25
C LEU A 90 12.05 -7.98 8.35
N PRO A 91 10.86 -8.39 8.83
CA PRO A 91 10.50 -9.81 8.85
C PRO A 91 10.35 -10.37 7.44
N ILE A 92 9.78 -9.64 6.49
CA ILE A 92 9.69 -10.11 5.10
C ILE A 92 11.08 -10.28 4.48
N ASN A 93 12.01 -9.37 4.73
CA ASN A 93 13.37 -9.48 4.22
C ASN A 93 14.12 -10.64 4.86
N LYS A 94 13.95 -10.85 6.18
CA LYS A 94 14.52 -11.99 6.90
C LYS A 94 13.93 -13.33 6.45
N LEU A 95 12.62 -13.40 6.19
CA LEU A 95 11.96 -14.59 5.65
C LEU A 95 12.37 -14.88 4.19
N ARG A 96 12.66 -13.84 3.41
CA ARG A 96 13.21 -13.96 2.06
C ARG A 96 14.63 -14.54 2.09
N GLU A 97 15.46 -14.11 3.02
CA GLU A 97 16.83 -14.63 3.21
C GLU A 97 16.85 -16.07 3.74
N ILE A 98 15.87 -16.45 4.58
CA ILE A 98 15.68 -17.83 5.05
C ILE A 98 15.11 -18.74 3.94
N GLY A 99 14.75 -18.18 2.79
CA GLY A 99 14.29 -18.93 1.62
C GLY A 99 12.87 -19.44 1.80
N LEU A 100 11.91 -18.61 2.20
CA LEU A 100 10.49 -18.96 2.07
C LEU A 100 10.06 -18.88 0.59
N PRO A 101 9.91 -20.02 -0.11
CA PRO A 101 9.45 -20.07 -1.50
C PRO A 101 8.05 -19.49 -1.70
N PHE A 102 7.23 -19.33 -0.65
CA PHE A 102 5.80 -19.03 -0.78
C PHE A 102 5.49 -17.74 -1.59
N LEU A 103 6.21 -16.65 -1.34
CA LEU A 103 6.01 -15.38 -2.08
C LEU A 103 6.50 -15.46 -3.54
N GLN A 104 7.55 -16.23 -3.80
CA GLN A 104 8.03 -16.47 -5.16
C GLN A 104 7.10 -17.44 -5.89
N PHE A 105 6.62 -18.49 -5.23
CA PHE A 105 5.64 -19.44 -5.74
C PHE A 105 4.32 -18.76 -6.08
N GLU A 106 3.79 -17.86 -5.24
CA GLU A 106 2.57 -17.12 -5.60
C GLU A 106 2.78 -16.21 -6.81
N LYS A 107 3.93 -15.54 -6.89
CA LYS A 107 4.27 -14.66 -8.01
C LYS A 107 4.49 -15.45 -9.30
N GLU A 108 5.24 -16.53 -9.23
CA GLU A 108 5.55 -17.44 -10.33
C GLU A 108 4.30 -18.16 -10.81
N LYS A 109 3.45 -18.65 -9.90
CA LYS A 109 2.15 -19.26 -10.23
C LYS A 109 1.19 -18.26 -10.87
N SER A 110 1.12 -17.01 -10.37
CA SER A 110 0.35 -15.93 -11.01
C SER A 110 0.84 -15.62 -12.42
N ASP A 111 2.16 -15.56 -12.62
CA ASP A 111 2.76 -15.22 -13.91
C ASP A 111 2.66 -16.38 -14.91
N GLU A 112 2.71 -17.63 -14.43
CA GLU A 112 2.53 -18.85 -15.20
C GLU A 112 1.06 -19.05 -15.61
N GLU A 113 0.11 -18.77 -14.72
CA GLU A 113 -1.33 -18.78 -15.03
C GLU A 113 -1.66 -17.74 -16.11
N LYS A 114 -1.13 -16.51 -16.00
CA LYS A 114 -1.27 -15.48 -17.04
C LYS A 114 -0.61 -15.84 -18.37
N ARG A 115 0.45 -16.66 -18.37
CA ARG A 115 1.07 -17.17 -19.61
C ARG A 115 0.19 -18.20 -20.28
N LYS A 116 -0.30 -19.20 -19.53
CA LYS A 116 -1.24 -20.21 -20.04
C LYS A 116 -2.49 -19.57 -20.63
N ASP A 117 -3.04 -18.57 -19.95
CA ASP A 117 -4.22 -17.83 -20.39
C ASP A 117 -4.02 -17.03 -21.70
N ARG A 118 -2.77 -16.65 -22.02
CA ARG A 118 -2.40 -16.03 -23.30
C ARG A 118 -2.14 -17.07 -24.39
N GLU A 119 -1.48 -18.17 -24.03
CA GLU A 119 -1.20 -19.28 -24.95
C GLU A 119 -2.50 -19.92 -25.45
N GLU A 120 -3.47 -20.17 -24.56
CA GLU A 120 -4.80 -20.68 -24.94
C GLU A 120 -5.52 -19.74 -25.91
N LYS A 121 -5.43 -18.42 -25.70
CA LYS A 121 -6.00 -17.42 -26.62
C LYS A 121 -5.29 -17.42 -27.96
N MET A 122 -3.96 -17.55 -27.99
CA MET A 122 -3.20 -17.63 -29.24
C MET A 122 -3.53 -18.89 -30.03
N ILE A 123 -3.59 -20.06 -29.38
CA ILE A 123 -3.95 -21.32 -30.03
C ILE A 123 -5.35 -21.22 -30.64
N LYS A 124 -6.31 -20.67 -29.90
CA LYS A 124 -7.68 -20.48 -30.39
C LYS A 124 -7.77 -19.55 -31.60
N ILE A 125 -6.99 -18.46 -31.62
CA ILE A 125 -6.93 -17.56 -32.77
C ILE A 125 -6.33 -18.27 -34.00
N LEU A 126 -5.27 -19.05 -33.82
CA LEU A 126 -4.67 -19.81 -34.91
C LEU A 126 -5.63 -20.87 -35.45
N GLU A 127 -6.43 -21.48 -34.58
CA GLU A 127 -7.46 -22.44 -34.95
C GLU A 127 -8.59 -21.79 -35.77
N ASP A 128 -9.08 -20.64 -35.33
CA ASP A 128 -10.07 -19.86 -36.07
C ASP A 128 -9.55 -19.42 -37.46
N ILE A 129 -8.27 -19.02 -37.57
CA ILE A 129 -7.64 -18.68 -38.85
C ILE A 129 -7.54 -19.91 -39.77
N ARG A 130 -7.14 -21.06 -39.24
CA ARG A 130 -7.07 -22.33 -39.98
C ARG A 130 -8.44 -22.69 -40.54
N ASP A 131 -9.49 -22.62 -39.73
CA ASP A 131 -10.84 -23.00 -40.12
C ASP A 131 -11.45 -22.00 -41.12
N LEU A 132 -11.16 -20.70 -40.99
CA LEU A 132 -11.53 -19.68 -41.96
C LEU A 132 -10.83 -19.85 -43.32
N SER A 133 -9.58 -20.32 -43.31
CA SER A 133 -8.83 -20.60 -44.54
C SER A 133 -9.38 -21.82 -45.29
N TYR A 134 -10.01 -22.78 -44.60
CA TYR A 134 -10.61 -23.98 -45.22
C TYR A 134 -12.02 -23.73 -45.77
N LYS A 135 -12.67 -22.64 -45.37
CA LYS A 135 -14.06 -22.31 -45.73
C LYS A 135 -14.17 -21.40 -46.96
N LYS A 136 -13.05 -21.09 -47.61
CA LYS A 136 -12.94 -20.23 -48.80
C LYS A 136 -12.40 -21.04 -49.97
#